data_AF-A0A945QQB2-F1
#
_entry.id   AF-A0A945QQB2-F1
#
_cell.length_a   1.000
_cell.length_b   1.000
_cell.length_c   1.000
_cell.angle_alpha   90.00
_cell.angle_beta   90.00
_cell.angle_gamma   90.00
#
_symmetry.space_group_name_H-M   'P 1'
#
loop_
_entity.id
_entity.type
_entity.pdbx_description
1 polymer ?
#
loop_
_entity_poly.entity_id
_entity_poly.type
_entity_poly.pdbx_seq_one_letter_code
_entity_poly.pdbx_strand_id
1 'polypeptide(L)' 'MSIKSFHIIFILFSIGVTIWLGVWGLNESIYISLASFLFGGALVIYGLQVLKKFKTIS' A
#
# COMPACT_ATOMS: atom_id res chain seq x y z
N MET A 1 -0.47 -18.75 8.89
CA MET A 1 0.55 -17.69 8.69
C MET A 1 0.66 -16.88 9.99
N SER A 2 1.84 -16.40 10.39
CA SER A 2 1.91 -15.47 11.53
C SER A 2 1.17 -14.17 11.20
N ILE A 3 0.59 -13.52 12.21
CA ILE A 3 -0.07 -12.22 12.06
C ILE A 3 0.87 -11.20 11.38
N LYS A 4 2.19 -11.28 11.67
CA LYS A 4 3.22 -10.43 11.05
C LYS A 4 3.26 -10.64 9.53
N SER A 5 3.32 -11.90 9.11
CA SER A 5 3.46 -12.25 7.70
C SER A 5 2.18 -11.98 6.91
N PHE A 6 1.00 -12.21 7.51
CA PHE A 6 -0.28 -11.83 6.90
C PHE A 6 -0.36 -10.32 6.67
N HIS A 7 0.03 -9.53 7.67
CA HIS A 7 0.01 -8.06 7.58
C HIS A 7 0.95 -7.54 6.48
N ILE A 8 2.12 -8.14 6.31
CA ILE A 8 3.05 -7.78 5.22
C ILE A 8 2.44 -8.07 3.85
N ILE A 9 1.85 -9.26 3.65
CA ILE A 9 1.19 -9.61 2.39
C ILE A 9 0.03 -8.67 2.10
N PHE A 10 -0.77 -8.35 3.12
CA PHE A 10 -1.89 -7.42 2.98
C PHE A 10 -1.40 -6.05 2.49
N ILE A 11 -0.34 -5.49 3.08
CA ILE A 11 0.24 -4.22 2.64
C ILE A 11 0.72 -4.29 1.19
N LEU A 12 1.45 -5.34 0.81
CA LEU A 12 1.92 -5.54 -0.57
C LEU A 12 0.76 -5.62 -1.57
N PHE A 13 -0.29 -6.38 -1.23
CA PHE A 13 -1.49 -6.48 -2.04
C PHE A 13 -2.18 -5.13 -2.19
N SER A 14 -2.36 -4.39 -1.09
CA SER A 14 -2.97 -3.06 -1.09
C SER A 14 -2.16 -2.03 -1.89
N ILE A 15 -0.82 -2.12 -1.89
CA ILE A 15 0.03 -1.30 -2.78
C ILE A 15 -0.25 -1.64 -4.25
N GLY A 16 -0.33 -2.93 -4.59
CA GLY A 16 -0.71 -3.35 -5.94
C GLY A 16 -2.07 -2.82 -6.38
N VAL A 17 -3.08 -2.89 -5.51
CA VAL A 17 -4.44 -2.39 -5.78
C VAL A 17 -4.45 -0.88 -5.97
N THR A 18 -3.73 -0.12 -5.14
CA THR A 18 -3.68 1.36 -5.27
C THR A 18 -2.99 1.80 -6.56
N ILE A 19 -1.93 1.11 -7.00
CA ILE A 19 -1.29 1.35 -8.30
C ILE A 19 -2.26 1.03 -9.44
N TRP A 20 -2.90 -0.14 -9.40
CA TRP A 20 -3.88 -0.55 -10.42
C TRP A 20 -5.04 0.45 -10.52
N LEU A 21 -5.64 0.81 -9.39
CA LEU A 21 -6.74 1.77 -9.34
C LEU A 21 -6.31 3.17 -9.77
N GLY A 22 -5.07 3.56 -9.44
CA GLY A 22 -4.48 4.81 -9.90
C GLY A 22 -4.36 4.89 -11.42
N VAL A 23 -3.84 3.83 -12.05
CA VAL A 23 -3.71 3.74 -13.52
C VAL A 23 -5.08 3.66 -14.19
N TRP A 24 -5.98 2.83 -13.70
CA TRP A 24 -7.35 2.74 -14.23
C TRP A 24 -8.08 4.08 -14.12
N GLY A 25 -7.91 4.76 -12.97
CA GLY A 25 -8.50 6.08 -12.72
C GLY A 25 -8.00 7.19 -13.64
N LEU A 26 -6.84 7.05 -14.30
CA LEU A 26 -6.38 8.05 -15.28
C LEU A 26 -7.34 8.20 -16.47
N ASN A 27 -8.04 7.13 -16.83
CA ASN A 27 -9.00 7.12 -17.94
C ASN A 27 -10.42 7.49 -17.52
N GLU A 28 -10.77 7.33 -16.23
CA GLU A 28 -12.14 7.51 -15.72
C GLU A 28 -12.32 8.79 -14.90
N SER A 29 -11.41 9.07 -13.97
CA SER A 29 -11.49 10.23 -13.09
C SER A 29 -10.14 10.57 -12.47
N ILE A 30 -9.65 11.76 -12.80
CA ILE A 30 -8.39 12.27 -12.26
C ILE A 30 -8.40 12.33 -10.72
N TYR A 31 -9.56 12.52 -10.09
CA TYR A 31 -9.70 12.51 -8.63
C TYR A 31 -9.47 11.12 -8.04
N ILE A 32 -9.96 10.06 -8.70
CA ILE A 32 -9.69 8.67 -8.28
C ILE A 32 -8.20 8.37 -8.43
N SER A 33 -7.60 8.80 -9.54
CA SER A 33 -6.18 8.59 -9.79
C SER A 33 -5.31 9.29 -8.74
N LEU A 34 -5.59 10.58 -8.48
CA LEU A 34 -4.88 11.38 -7.48
C LEU A 34 -5.02 10.78 -6.07
N ALA A 35 -6.24 10.43 -5.66
CA ALA A 35 -6.46 9.80 -4.36
C ALA A 35 -5.72 8.47 -4.25
N SER A 36 -5.79 7.63 -5.29
CA SER A 36 -5.12 6.32 -5.30
C SER A 36 -3.61 6.44 -5.17
N PHE A 37 -2.98 7.39 -5.87
CA PHE A 37 -1.53 7.60 -5.74
C PHE A 37 -1.15 8.24 -4.40
N LEU A 38 -1.94 9.17 -3.86
CA LEU A 38 -1.69 9.76 -2.55
C LEU A 38 -1.77 8.72 -1.43
N PHE A 39 -2.86 7.94 -1.38
CA PHE A 39 -3.02 6.89 -0.39
C PHE A 39 -2.06 5.73 -0.61
N GLY A 40 -1.75 5.38 -1.87
CA GLY A 40 -0.72 4.40 -2.21
C GLY A 40 0.66 4.82 -1.71
N GLY A 41 1.05 6.08 -1.90
CA GLY A 41 2.31 6.63 -1.38
C GLY A 41 2.37 6.60 0.15
N ALA A 42 1.28 7.02 0.82
CA ALA A 42 1.18 6.92 2.28
C ALA A 42 1.29 5.46 2.78
N LEU A 43 0.71 4.52 2.04
CA LEU A 43 0.77 3.10 2.34
C LEU A 43 2.18 2.52 2.19
N VAL A 44 2.95 2.98 1.20
CA VAL A 44 4.38 2.62 1.06
C VAL A 44 5.17 3.09 2.28
N ILE A 45 4.96 4.35 2.72
CA ILE A 45 5.63 4.89 3.92
C ILE A 45 5.26 4.06 5.16
N TYR A 46 3.97 3.75 5.33
CA TYR A 46 3.50 2.89 6.42
C TYR A 46 4.13 1.48 6.34
N GLY A 47 4.19 0.88 5.16
CA GLY A 47 4.81 -0.43 4.94
C GLY A 47 6.28 -0.45 5.39
N LEU A 48 7.05 0.58 5.05
CA LEU A 48 8.44 0.72 5.50
C LEU A 48 8.55 0.83 7.03
N GLN A 49 7.64 1.55 7.68
CA GLN A 49 7.60 1.65 9.15
C GLN A 49 7.27 0.30 9.80
N VAL A 50 6.31 -0.45 9.25
CA VAL A 50 5.94 -1.79 9.72
C VAL A 50 7.11 -2.76 9.60
N LEU A 51 7.82 -2.75 8.47
CA LEU A 51 9.00 -3.61 8.28
C LEU A 51 10.10 -3.27 9.30
N LYS A 52 10.36 -1.99 9.55
CA LYS A 52 11.31 -1.55 10.60
C LYS A 52 10.86 -2.04 11.99
N LYS A 53 9.58 -1.88 12.32
CA LYS A 53 9.02 -2.32 13.61
C LYS A 53 9.11 -3.84 13.81
N PHE A 54 8.87 -4.63 12.77
CA PHE A 54 8.99 -6.08 12.87
C PHE A 54 10.44 -6.55 12.99
N LYS A 55 11.39 -5.81 12.42
CA LYS A 55 12.83 -6.07 12.59
C LYS A 55 13.32 -5.77 14.01
N THR A 56 12.82 -4.71 14.66
CA THR A 56 13.23 -4.34 16.03
C THR A 56 12.60 -5.19 17.13
N ILE A 57 11.44 -5.81 16.86
CA ILE A 57 10.74 -6.72 17.79
C ILE A 57 11.01 -8.19 17.39
N SER A 58 12.17 -8.47 16.79
CA SER A 58 12.62 -9.81 16.43
C SER A 58 13.82 -10.23 17.24
#